data_AF-A0A529GJS8-F1
#
_entry.id   AF-A0A529GJS8-F1
#
_cell.length_a   1.000
_cell.length_b   1.000
_cell.length_c   1.000
_cell.angle_alpha   90.00
_cell.angle_beta   90.00
_cell.angle_gamma   90.00
#
_symmetry.space_group_name_H-M   'P 1'
#
loop_
_entity.id
_entity.type
_entity.pdbx_description
1 polymer ?
#
loop_
_entity_poly.entity_id
_entity_poly.type
_entity_poly.pdbx_seq_one_letter_code
_entity_poly.pdbx_strand_id
1 'polypeptide(L)'
;TEERMRLVRRLRVFWDVHRFRIAPQVASVLERRRAEGTFDNIAASLVASKQDGDRLAVSLRRRGQKQIETLQFDTVVNTTGPAHGKALHLNPALRSLAEAGLIRADRHGLGIETGLDSRAVGPNGAPLAGLFVAGPLARGTFGELMGLPEVARHAQAVASEIEGRLGALPSIPAAG
;
A
#
# COMPACT_ATOMS: atom_id res chain seq x y z
N THR A 1 -10.86 18.79 -1.78
CA THR A 1 -11.94 18.76 -0.76
C THR A 1 -11.91 17.44 -0.02
N GLU A 2 -12.20 17.47 1.29
CA GLU A 2 -12.29 16.26 2.13
C GLU A 2 -13.29 15.22 1.62
N GLU A 3 -14.35 15.68 0.95
CA GLU A 3 -15.35 14.80 0.32
C GLU A 3 -14.73 13.89 -0.75
N ARG A 4 -13.80 14.41 -1.57
CA ARG A 4 -13.10 13.61 -2.59
C ARG A 4 -12.26 12.51 -1.95
N MET A 5 -11.64 12.77 -0.80
CA MET A 5 -10.85 11.77 -0.06
C MET A 5 -11.74 10.67 0.54
N ARG A 6 -12.88 11.06 1.14
CA ARG A 6 -13.86 10.08 1.66
C ARG A 6 -14.45 9.24 0.54
N LEU A 7 -14.75 9.85 -0.61
CA LEU A 7 -15.28 9.16 -1.78
C LEU A 7 -14.28 8.14 -2.33
N VAL A 8 -13.02 8.53 -2.55
CA VAL A 8 -11.96 7.60 -3.00
C VAL A 8 -11.81 6.44 -2.03
N ARG A 9 -11.75 6.69 -0.72
CA ARG A 9 -11.62 5.64 0.29
C ARG A 9 -12.80 4.66 0.27
N ARG A 10 -14.02 5.15 0.03
CA ARG A 10 -15.24 4.33 0.02
C ARG A 10 -15.38 3.53 -1.28
N LEU A 11 -15.14 4.16 -2.44
CA LEU A 11 -15.25 3.51 -3.75
C LEU A 11 -14.12 2.51 -4.02
N ARG A 12 -12.92 2.78 -3.49
CA ARG A 12 -11.77 1.88 -3.64
C ARG A 12 -12.06 0.48 -3.11
N VAL A 13 -12.75 0.36 -1.98
CA VAL A 13 -13.09 -0.97 -1.42
C VAL A 13 -13.95 -1.77 -2.39
N PHE A 14 -14.92 -1.12 -3.05
CA PHE A 14 -15.73 -1.80 -4.06
C PHE A 14 -14.90 -2.18 -5.29
N TRP A 15 -14.03 -1.29 -5.77
CA TRP A 15 -13.15 -1.57 -6.90
C TRP A 15 -12.18 -2.73 -6.61
N ASP A 16 -11.49 -2.69 -5.47
CA ASP A 16 -10.54 -3.73 -5.04
C ASP A 16 -11.24 -5.09 -4.93
N VAL A 17 -12.47 -5.16 -4.39
CA VAL A 17 -13.25 -6.41 -4.31
C VAL A 17 -13.59 -6.99 -5.68
N HIS A 18 -13.96 -6.15 -6.66
CA HIS A 18 -14.28 -6.63 -8.01
C HIS A 18 -13.03 -7.08 -8.77
N ARG A 19 -11.90 -6.43 -8.53
CA ARG A 19 -10.63 -6.72 -9.21
C ARG A 19 -9.90 -7.93 -8.61
N PHE A 20 -9.85 -8.03 -7.28
CA PHE A 20 -9.12 -9.08 -6.55
C PHE A 20 -10.06 -10.19 -6.08
N ARG A 21 -10.73 -10.84 -7.03
CA ARG A 21 -11.59 -11.99 -6.74
C ARG A 21 -10.73 -13.23 -6.50
N ILE A 22 -11.12 -14.01 -5.49
CA ILE A 22 -10.54 -15.33 -5.27
C ILE A 22 -10.87 -16.25 -6.44
N ALA A 23 -9.97 -17.18 -6.75
CA ALA A 23 -10.20 -18.16 -7.79
C ALA A 23 -11.36 -19.10 -7.41
N PRO A 24 -12.18 -19.57 -8.36
CA PRO A 24 -13.34 -20.43 -8.07
C PRO A 24 -13.01 -21.65 -7.22
N GLN A 25 -11.88 -22.31 -7.48
CA GLN A 25 -11.43 -23.47 -6.71
C GLN A 25 -11.16 -23.14 -5.23
N VAL A 26 -10.67 -21.93 -4.93
CA VAL A 26 -10.44 -21.47 -3.55
C VAL A 26 -11.78 -21.19 -2.86
N ALA A 27 -12.72 -20.56 -3.58
CA ALA A 27 -14.07 -20.33 -3.07
C ALA A 27 -14.75 -21.66 -2.68
N SER A 28 -14.67 -22.67 -3.54
CA SER A 28 -15.23 -24.01 -3.26
C SER A 28 -14.62 -24.66 -2.00
N VAL A 29 -13.33 -24.47 -1.74
CA VAL A 29 -12.68 -24.97 -0.51
C VAL A 29 -13.24 -24.27 0.73
N LEU A 30 -13.41 -22.94 0.68
CA LEU A 30 -13.94 -22.18 1.81
C LEU A 30 -15.40 -22.57 2.12
N GLU A 31 -16.25 -22.71 1.10
CA GLU A 31 -17.64 -23.14 1.29
C GLU A 31 -17.74 -24.54 1.89
N ARG A 32 -16.92 -25.49 1.41
CA ARG A 32 -16.86 -26.84 2.00
C ARG A 32 -16.46 -26.81 3.47
N ARG A 33 -15.39 -26.07 3.82
CA ARG A 33 -14.91 -25.96 5.20
C ARG A 33 -15.94 -25.29 6.13
N ARG A 34 -16.70 -24.34 5.60
CA ARG A 34 -17.83 -23.71 6.30
C ARG A 34 -18.96 -24.70 6.57
N ALA A 35 -19.33 -25.52 5.58
CA ALA A 35 -20.33 -26.57 5.76
C ALA A 35 -19.89 -27.65 6.76
N GLU A 36 -18.58 -27.96 6.80
CA GLU A 36 -17.97 -28.88 7.78
C GLU A 36 -17.81 -28.27 9.19
N GLY A 37 -18.10 -26.98 9.38
CA GLY A 37 -17.91 -26.29 10.67
C GLY A 37 -16.45 -26.06 11.07
N THR A 38 -15.52 -26.13 10.12
CA THR A 38 -14.07 -25.96 10.35
C THR A 38 -13.54 -24.60 9.90
N PHE A 39 -14.43 -23.72 9.41
CA PHE A 39 -14.10 -22.35 9.00
C PHE A 39 -15.22 -21.37 9.37
N ASP A 40 -14.83 -20.30 10.05
CA ASP A 40 -15.71 -19.17 10.37
C ASP A 40 -15.17 -17.86 9.78
N ASN A 41 -16.09 -17.07 9.22
CA ASN A 41 -15.79 -15.73 8.72
C ASN A 41 -16.23 -14.67 9.75
N ILE A 42 -15.27 -13.94 10.30
CA ILE A 42 -15.51 -12.84 11.23
C ILE A 42 -15.32 -11.50 10.51
N ALA A 43 -16.44 -10.85 10.15
CA ALA A 43 -16.42 -9.51 9.60
C ALA A 43 -16.10 -8.47 10.69
N ALA A 44 -14.82 -8.17 10.89
CA ALA A 44 -14.34 -7.24 11.92
C ALA A 44 -13.17 -6.37 11.45
N SER A 45 -12.90 -5.30 12.21
CA SER A 45 -11.64 -4.55 12.14
C SER A 45 -10.70 -5.02 13.26
N LEU A 46 -9.44 -5.28 12.90
CA LEU A 46 -8.38 -5.57 13.87
C LEU A 46 -8.01 -4.30 14.65
N VAL A 47 -8.00 -4.39 15.98
CA VAL A 47 -7.65 -3.27 16.86
C VAL A 47 -6.25 -3.45 17.44
N ALA A 48 -5.96 -4.64 17.98
CA ALA A 48 -4.68 -4.96 18.57
C ALA A 48 -4.46 -6.47 18.55
N SER A 49 -3.20 -6.87 18.66
CA SER A 49 -2.79 -8.23 19.02
C SER A 49 -1.69 -8.15 20.07
N LYS A 50 -1.70 -9.11 20.99
CA LYS A 50 -0.64 -9.29 21.98
C LYS A 50 -0.43 -10.78 22.26
N GLN A 51 0.77 -11.14 22.66
CA GLN A 51 1.03 -12.47 23.19
C GLN A 51 0.36 -12.63 24.56
N ASP A 52 -0.23 -13.78 24.80
CA ASP A 52 -0.89 -14.17 26.04
C ASP A 52 -0.56 -15.64 26.35
N GLY A 53 0.52 -15.85 27.11
CA GLY A 53 1.14 -17.16 27.26
C GLY A 53 1.60 -17.74 25.93
N ASP A 54 1.14 -18.96 25.62
CA ASP A 54 1.42 -19.68 24.37
C ASP A 54 0.44 -19.33 23.23
N ARG A 55 -0.50 -18.42 23.47
CA ARG A 55 -1.53 -18.01 22.50
C ARG A 55 -1.43 -16.52 22.18
N LEU A 56 -2.21 -16.09 21.20
CA LEU A 56 -2.34 -14.71 20.79
C LEU A 56 -3.74 -14.19 21.15
N ALA A 57 -3.79 -13.17 21.99
CA ALA A 57 -4.99 -12.41 22.25
C ALA A 57 -5.17 -11.36 21.14
N VAL A 58 -6.24 -11.47 20.38
CA VAL A 58 -6.55 -10.58 19.25
C VAL A 58 -7.82 -9.80 19.57
N SER A 59 -7.68 -8.48 19.68
CA SER A 59 -8.79 -7.56 19.90
C SER A 59 -9.40 -7.13 18.58
N LEU A 60 -10.69 -7.39 18.42
CA LEU A 60 -11.47 -7.17 17.21
C LEU A 60 -12.68 -6.30 17.51
N ARG A 61 -13.07 -5.47 16.54
CA ARG A 61 -14.37 -4.77 16.55
C ARG A 61 -15.19 -5.23 15.37
N ARG A 62 -16.28 -5.97 15.64
CA ARG A 62 -17.19 -6.47 14.60
C ARG A 62 -17.84 -5.33 13.84
N ARG A 63 -18.17 -5.59 12.56
CA ARG A 63 -18.87 -4.63 11.70
C ARG A 63 -20.19 -4.22 12.34
N GLY A 64 -20.44 -2.90 12.41
CA GLY A 64 -21.65 -2.33 12.99
C GLY A 64 -21.67 -2.29 14.53
N GLN A 65 -20.66 -2.86 15.20
CA GLN A 65 -20.57 -2.86 16.65
C GLN A 65 -19.60 -1.79 17.14
N LYS A 66 -19.90 -1.23 18.32
CA LYS A 66 -19.01 -0.29 19.02
C LYS A 66 -18.02 -0.98 19.96
N GLN A 67 -18.46 -2.09 20.55
CA GLN A 67 -17.66 -2.83 21.52
C GLN A 67 -16.51 -3.57 20.85
N ILE A 68 -15.41 -3.67 21.59
CA ILE A 68 -14.23 -4.45 21.21
C ILE A 68 -14.31 -5.75 21.99
N GLU A 69 -14.20 -6.87 21.30
CA GLU A 69 -14.05 -8.19 21.91
C GLU A 69 -12.60 -8.67 21.75
N THR A 70 -12.15 -9.56 22.62
CA THR A 70 -10.84 -10.21 22.50
C THR A 70 -11.04 -11.70 22.38
N LEU A 71 -10.46 -12.29 21.34
CA LEU A 71 -10.48 -13.72 21.07
C LEU A 71 -9.06 -14.28 21.16
N GLN A 72 -8.92 -15.55 21.53
CA GLN A 72 -7.65 -16.24 21.66
C GLN A 72 -7.41 -17.13 20.44
N PHE A 73 -6.20 -17.06 19.87
CA PHE A 73 -5.80 -17.85 18.71
C PHE A 73 -4.44 -18.50 18.94
N ASP A 74 -4.29 -19.74 18.47
CA ASP A 74 -3.00 -20.45 18.52
C ASP A 74 -2.02 -19.92 17.47
N THR A 75 -2.52 -19.37 16.37
CA THR A 75 -1.69 -18.78 15.29
C THR A 75 -2.45 -17.67 14.57
N VAL A 76 -1.73 -16.63 14.16
CA VAL A 76 -2.26 -15.53 13.35
C VAL A 76 -1.38 -15.33 12.13
N VAL A 77 -1.98 -15.35 10.94
CA VAL A 77 -1.31 -15.04 9.68
C VAL A 77 -1.73 -13.65 9.23
N ASN A 78 -0.78 -12.73 9.10
CA ASN A 78 -1.06 -11.35 8.67
C ASN A 78 -1.24 -11.28 7.15
N THR A 79 -2.47 -11.03 6.72
CA THR A 79 -2.85 -10.85 5.30
C THR A 79 -3.47 -9.48 5.03
N THR A 80 -3.22 -8.46 5.85
CA THR A 80 -3.83 -7.12 5.71
C THR A 80 -3.23 -6.26 4.59
N GLY A 81 -2.32 -6.83 3.79
CA GLY A 81 -1.62 -6.14 2.72
C GLY A 81 -0.54 -5.16 3.21
N PRO A 82 0.18 -4.53 2.27
CA PRO A 82 1.24 -3.57 2.57
C PRO A 82 0.67 -2.29 3.20
N ALA A 83 1.28 -1.86 4.31
CA ALA A 83 0.89 -0.66 5.05
C ALA A 83 1.38 0.64 4.37
N HIS A 84 1.00 0.88 3.10
CA HIS A 84 1.55 1.96 2.28
C HIS A 84 1.44 3.35 2.91
N GLY A 85 0.30 3.68 3.52
CA GLY A 85 0.13 4.97 4.22
C GLY A 85 0.99 5.13 5.47
N LYS A 86 1.63 4.06 5.95
CA LYS A 86 2.60 4.06 7.04
C LYS A 86 4.02 3.74 6.56
N ALA A 87 4.25 3.62 5.25
CA ALA A 87 5.54 3.19 4.71
C ALA A 87 6.68 4.11 5.14
N LEU A 88 6.46 5.43 5.15
CA LEU A 88 7.44 6.42 5.61
C LEU A 88 7.79 6.28 7.10
N HIS A 89 6.90 5.71 7.92
CA HIS A 89 7.18 5.47 9.33
C HIS A 89 7.80 4.07 9.54
N LEU A 90 7.33 3.05 8.84
CA LEU A 90 7.76 1.68 9.10
C LEU A 90 9.10 1.33 8.45
N ASN A 91 9.48 1.99 7.35
CA ASN A 91 10.74 1.76 6.67
C ASN A 91 11.78 2.82 7.06
N PRO A 92 12.91 2.46 7.70
CA PRO A 92 13.92 3.42 8.14
C PRO A 92 14.53 4.27 7.02
N ALA A 93 14.72 3.72 5.83
CA ALA A 93 15.27 4.46 4.69
C ALA A 93 14.27 5.52 4.18
N LEU A 94 12.99 5.15 4.06
CA LEU A 94 11.94 6.11 3.68
C LEU A 94 11.74 7.19 4.76
N ARG A 95 11.85 6.81 6.03
CA ARG A 95 11.82 7.75 7.15
C ARG A 95 12.94 8.78 7.02
N SER A 96 14.17 8.32 6.81
CA SER A 96 15.33 9.21 6.65
C SER A 96 15.18 10.16 5.47
N LEU A 97 14.66 9.70 4.32
CA LEU A 97 14.36 10.56 3.17
C LEU A 97 13.29 11.62 3.50
N ALA A 98 12.28 11.25 4.28
CA ALA A 98 11.23 12.17 4.70
C ALA A 98 11.75 13.22 5.70
N GLU A 99 12.57 12.80 6.66
CA GLU A 99 13.25 13.67 7.64
C GLU A 99 14.23 14.63 6.95
N ALA A 100 14.88 14.19 5.87
CA ALA A 100 15.72 15.03 5.02
C ALA A 100 14.93 15.97 4.08
N GLY A 101 13.58 15.93 4.11
CA GLY A 101 12.73 16.77 3.27
C GLY A 101 12.72 16.40 1.79
N LEU A 102 13.17 15.19 1.43
CA LEU A 102 13.29 14.73 0.04
C LEU A 102 11.99 14.10 -0.49
N ILE A 103 11.16 13.56 0.40
CA ILE A 103 9.87 12.95 0.07
C ILE A 103 8.79 13.40 1.07
N ARG A 104 7.53 13.32 0.67
CA ARG A 104 6.38 13.44 1.59
C ARG A 104 5.32 12.39 1.27
N ALA A 105 4.49 12.07 2.26
CA ALA A 105 3.31 11.24 2.03
C ALA A 105 2.35 11.95 1.06
N ASP A 106 1.68 11.18 0.20
CA ASP A 106 0.67 11.77 -0.68
C ASP A 106 -0.59 12.17 0.10
N ARG A 107 -1.35 13.10 -0.48
CA ARG A 107 -2.58 13.64 0.15
C ARG A 107 -3.68 12.61 0.43
N HIS A 108 -3.60 11.40 -0.15
CA HIS A 108 -4.58 10.33 0.04
C HIS A 108 -4.08 9.22 0.98
N GLY A 109 -2.85 9.30 1.50
CA GLY A 109 -2.26 8.30 2.39
C GLY A 109 -2.07 6.93 1.74
N LEU A 110 -1.74 6.94 0.45
CA LEU A 110 -1.54 5.78 -0.41
C LEU A 110 -0.06 5.46 -0.68
N GLY A 111 0.87 6.33 -0.29
CA GLY A 111 2.29 6.20 -0.50
C GLY A 111 3.01 7.56 -0.46
N ILE A 112 3.83 7.83 -1.47
CA ILE A 112 4.68 9.00 -1.64
C ILE A 112 4.08 9.93 -2.70
N GLU A 113 4.08 11.23 -2.44
CA GLU A 113 3.66 12.23 -3.43
C GLU A 113 4.65 12.27 -4.59
N THR A 114 4.14 12.20 -5.82
CA THR A 114 4.96 12.24 -7.04
C THR A 114 4.36 13.17 -8.08
N GLY A 115 5.22 13.73 -8.95
CA GLY A 115 4.81 14.31 -10.22
C GLY A 115 4.32 13.25 -11.21
N LEU A 116 3.74 13.67 -12.34
CA LEU A 116 3.30 12.75 -13.40
C LEU A 116 4.47 12.04 -14.10
N ASP A 117 5.67 12.55 -13.93
CA ASP A 117 6.95 11.96 -14.34
C ASP A 117 7.55 11.03 -13.27
N SER A 118 6.76 10.69 -12.24
CA SER A 118 7.16 9.83 -11.11
C SER A 118 8.30 10.34 -10.25
N ARG A 119 8.71 11.61 -10.41
CA ARG A 119 9.69 12.23 -9.51
C ARG A 119 9.06 12.47 -8.15
N ALA A 120 9.81 12.15 -7.10
CA ALA A 120 9.37 12.39 -5.73
C ALA A 120 9.20 13.89 -5.48
N VAL A 121 8.14 14.24 -4.76
CA VAL A 121 7.85 15.61 -4.37
C VAL A 121 8.15 15.76 -2.88
N GLY A 122 9.04 16.70 -2.56
CA GLY A 122 9.34 17.07 -1.17
C GLY A 122 8.27 18.00 -0.57
N PRO A 123 8.42 18.41 0.69
CA PRO A 123 7.51 19.33 1.36
C PRO A 123 7.32 20.67 0.61
N ASN A 124 8.35 21.13 -0.11
CA ASN A 124 8.33 22.36 -0.92
C ASN A 124 7.45 22.27 -2.18
N GLY A 125 6.91 21.10 -2.52
CA GLY A 125 6.02 20.91 -3.66
C GLY A 125 6.71 20.81 -5.03
N ALA A 126 8.05 20.91 -5.09
CA ALA A 126 8.80 20.76 -6.33
C ALA A 126 9.28 19.30 -6.51
N PRO A 127 9.17 18.72 -7.72
CA PRO A 127 9.74 17.40 -7.98
C PRO A 127 11.28 17.42 -7.96
N LEU A 128 11.88 16.46 -7.26
CA LEU A 128 13.34 16.33 -7.15
C LEU A 128 13.94 15.70 -8.41
N ALA A 129 14.98 16.31 -8.98
CA ALA A 129 15.49 15.96 -10.30
C ALA A 129 16.04 14.53 -10.44
N GLY A 130 16.55 13.94 -9.35
CA GLY A 130 17.22 12.64 -9.34
C GLY A 130 16.56 11.58 -8.47
N LEU A 131 15.34 11.82 -7.97
CA LEU A 131 14.64 10.88 -7.10
C LEU A 131 13.31 10.47 -7.72
N PHE A 132 13.19 9.19 -8.06
CA PHE A 132 12.02 8.61 -8.71
C PHE A 132 11.35 7.59 -7.80
N VAL A 133 10.03 7.49 -7.88
CA VAL A 133 9.23 6.48 -7.19
C VAL A 133 8.59 5.58 -8.23
N ALA A 134 9.04 4.33 -8.30
CA ALA A 134 8.45 3.30 -9.16
C ALA A 134 7.59 2.33 -8.34
N GLY A 135 6.43 1.97 -8.87
CA GLY A 135 5.55 0.97 -8.27
C GLY A 135 4.63 1.51 -7.17
N PRO A 136 4.07 0.63 -6.32
CA PRO A 136 2.86 0.89 -5.53
C PRO A 136 2.88 2.12 -4.61
N LEU A 137 4.06 2.64 -4.25
CA LEU A 137 4.16 3.86 -3.45
C LEU A 137 3.79 5.13 -4.25
N ALA A 138 3.75 5.11 -5.58
CA ALA A 138 3.30 6.25 -6.38
C ALA A 138 1.76 6.30 -6.57
N ARG A 139 1.01 5.40 -5.93
CA ARG A 139 -0.42 5.18 -6.15
C ARG A 139 -1.30 6.42 -5.90
N GLY A 140 -0.86 7.32 -5.01
CA GLY A 140 -1.53 8.60 -4.77
C GLY A 140 -1.68 9.47 -6.02
N THR A 141 -0.72 9.38 -6.95
CA THR A 141 -0.70 10.12 -8.21
C THR A 141 -1.33 9.31 -9.35
N PHE A 142 -0.99 8.03 -9.49
CA PHE A 142 -1.32 7.23 -10.68
C PHE A 142 -2.57 6.34 -10.55
N GLY A 143 -3.17 6.20 -9.37
CA GLY A 143 -4.44 5.48 -9.21
C GLY A 143 -4.29 3.96 -8.96
N GLU A 144 -4.53 3.09 -9.93
CA GLU A 144 -4.34 1.64 -9.74
C GLU A 144 -2.89 1.26 -10.01
N LEU A 145 -2.20 0.72 -9.01
CA LEU A 145 -0.77 0.39 -9.10
C LEU A 145 -0.38 -0.79 -8.20
N MET A 146 -1.32 -1.71 -7.97
CA MET A 146 -1.10 -2.91 -7.15
C MET A 146 -1.01 -4.19 -7.98
N GLY A 147 -1.57 -4.20 -9.19
CA GLY A 147 -1.47 -5.33 -10.10
C GLY A 147 -0.13 -5.38 -10.83
N LEU A 148 0.37 -6.60 -11.08
CA LEU A 148 1.63 -6.82 -11.79
C LEU A 148 1.70 -6.08 -13.15
N PRO A 149 0.66 -6.10 -14.00
CA PRO A 149 0.72 -5.39 -15.29
C PRO A 149 0.87 -3.87 -15.13
N GLU A 150 0.16 -3.28 -14.16
CA GLU A 150 0.25 -1.85 -13.90
C GLU A 150 1.61 -1.45 -13.33
N VAL A 151 2.13 -2.25 -12.40
CA VAL A 151 3.47 -2.03 -11.82
C VAL A 151 4.55 -2.15 -12.90
N ALA A 152 4.50 -3.16 -13.76
CA ALA A 152 5.46 -3.33 -14.84
C ALA A 152 5.45 -2.16 -15.84
N ARG A 153 4.25 -1.72 -16.25
CA ARG A 153 4.11 -0.57 -17.16
C ARG A 153 4.62 0.73 -16.53
N HIS A 154 4.34 0.93 -15.24
CA HIS A 154 4.83 2.11 -14.53
C HIS A 154 6.36 2.08 -14.40
N ALA A 155 6.95 0.93 -14.06
CA ALA A 155 8.40 0.78 -14.01
C ALA A 155 9.05 1.10 -15.37
N GLN A 156 8.44 0.67 -16.48
CA GLN A 156 8.90 1.02 -17.82
C GLN A 156 8.82 2.53 -18.08
N ALA A 157 7.72 3.19 -17.72
CA ALA A 157 7.58 4.64 -17.86
C ALA A 157 8.64 5.40 -17.06
N VAL A 158 8.92 4.96 -15.81
CA VAL A 158 9.98 5.55 -14.99
C VAL A 158 11.36 5.36 -15.63
N ALA A 159 11.63 4.19 -16.21
CA ALA A 159 12.90 3.96 -16.91
C ALA A 159 13.08 4.91 -18.10
N SER A 160 12.04 5.15 -18.90
CA SER A 160 12.08 6.11 -20.01
C SER A 160 12.29 7.55 -19.55
N GLU A 161 11.69 7.96 -18.43
CA GLU A 161 11.93 9.29 -17.82
C GLU A 161 13.38 9.46 -17.37
N ILE A 162 13.99 8.40 -16.82
CA ILE A 162 15.40 8.40 -16.43
C ILE A 162 16.29 8.48 -17.67
N GLU A 163 16.03 7.67 -18.70
CA GLU A 163 16.78 7.66 -19.96
C GLU A 163 16.77 9.05 -20.64
N GLY A 164 15.59 9.66 -20.76
CA GLY A 164 15.46 11.00 -21.36
C GLY A 164 16.26 12.09 -20.64
N ARG A 165 16.53 11.91 -19.33
CA ARG A 165 17.37 12.82 -18.54
C ARG A 165 18.85 12.53 -18.65
N LEU A 166 19.23 11.25 -18.73
CA LEU A 166 20.63 10.86 -18.96
C LEU A 166 21.11 11.35 -20.33
N GLY A 167 20.25 11.30 -21.36
CA GLY A 167 20.54 11.86 -22.68
C GLY A 167 20.62 13.40 -22.72
N ALA A 168 20.14 14.09 -21.68
CA ALA A 168 20.17 15.55 -21.55
C ALA A 168 21.32 16.07 -20.66
N LEU A 169 22.10 15.18 -20.03
CA LEU A 169 23.30 15.54 -19.27
C LEU A 169 24.51 15.55 -20.22
N PRO A 170 25.38 16.57 -20.20
CA PRO A 170 26.65 16.48 -20.90
C PRO A 170 27.42 15.27 -20.36
N SER A 171 27.97 14.46 -21.27
CA SER A 171 28.80 13.32 -20.93
C SER A 171 29.90 13.75 -19.96
N ILE A 172 30.05 13.02 -18.85
CA ILE A 172 31.20 13.20 -17.96
C ILE A 172 32.44 12.91 -18.81
N PRO A 173 33.37 13.86 -19.01
CA PRO A 173 34.56 13.60 -19.79
C PRO A 173 35.35 12.49 -19.09
N ALA A 174 35.69 11.46 -19.86
CA ALA A 174 36.57 10.41 -19.38
C ALA A 174 37.90 11.04 -18.94
N ALA A 175 38.31 10.79 -17.70
CA ALA A 175 39.64 11.18 -17.23
C ALA A 175 40.69 10.47 -18.09
N GLY A 176 41.53 11.26 -18.75
CA GLY A 176 42.73 10.79 -19.47
C GLY A 176 43.90 10.50 -18.55
#